data_AF-A0A5E3WRA1-F1
#
_entry.id   AF-A0A5E3WRA1-F1
#
_cell.length_a   1.000
_cell.length_b   1.000
_cell.length_c   1.000
_cell.angle_alpha   90.00
_cell.angle_beta   90.00
_cell.angle_gamma   90.00
#
_symmetry.space_group_name_H-M   'P 1'
#
loop_
_entity.id
_entity.type
_entity.pdbx_description
1 polymer ?
#
loop_
_entity_poly.entity_id
_entity_poly.type
_entity_poly.pdbx_seq_one_letter_code
_entity_poly.pdbx_strand_id
1 'polypeptide(L)'
;MPPLPRRTLLLALLVGLIVLGLYTYSPDTVFHADRPAVDIHQPVPVPDHDATHDPKPPAHDARPPIVAAPPPIDSKVESVEESTFGTDPVPVAPRLTLIALWSPQDDRPSIHIPNFIASAAANPSLSLLLVKFDKYKLGNGQCEQPLVKGDGYANVREVCMGLDEYFERHVGWLCGEWGCSEAQRRETRDVLEERLFWDRVNSHYRPFRAEIFGDLLHADTPLWAWVDLDVFLGSFERMFPWDLSPYYDVILAGWPTGDNSRVQVFMPGHFTAFRRSKEVAREFMKLERLSSFEKWKARKWEWDSPEESEYSYHLFTSTPLTFLRLGTALADSAHHISALAPGGIYALENAWWADRDPSSAEADPALRGSTERAFVSLRAQINDAVEGNVDKHAEGAGSGAAGMQTFSADGVEREVEIRAGADAAAGLDLWFPPQFFVAYESTLGPSFANNGADTRRYLMRRAPNGPVTERIEPERPLLVSVPPGKVDVNARYSTGNRPWLREGLYNHFQHEKYRDWWALPPNALKAGERMYVDRAHGAHVWDARGRIVWESPRVRVERR
;
A
#
# COMPACT_ATOMS: atom_id res chain seq x y z
N MET A 1 37.80 30.90 43.61
CA MET A 1 38.03 29.74 42.73
C MET A 1 38.98 30.18 41.62
N PRO A 2 40.06 29.43 41.31
CA PRO A 2 40.94 29.79 40.21
C PRO A 2 40.19 29.66 38.86
N PRO A 3 40.48 30.53 37.87
CA PRO A 3 39.84 30.48 36.58
C PRO A 3 40.18 29.16 35.86
N LEU A 4 39.17 28.49 35.34
CA LEU A 4 39.34 27.28 34.53
C LEU A 4 40.25 27.56 33.33
N PRO A 5 41.21 26.68 33.01
CA PRO A 5 42.07 26.84 31.84
C PRO A 5 41.25 27.03 30.57
N ARG A 6 41.61 28.00 29.71
CA ARG A 6 40.89 28.30 28.45
C ARG A 6 40.63 27.06 27.59
N ARG A 7 41.51 26.06 27.63
CA ARG A 7 41.37 24.80 26.89
C ARG A 7 40.21 23.94 27.39
N THR A 8 39.95 23.93 28.69
CA THR A 8 38.83 23.21 29.29
C THR A 8 37.49 23.87 28.93
N LEU A 9 37.48 25.21 28.86
CA LEU A 9 36.29 25.97 28.45
C LEU A 9 35.94 25.70 26.97
N LEU A 10 36.93 25.68 26.08
CA LEU A 10 36.74 25.37 24.66
C LEU A 10 36.25 23.94 24.43
N LEU A 11 36.79 22.96 25.16
CA LEU A 11 36.35 21.57 25.04
C LEU A 11 34.91 21.39 25.54
N ALA A 12 34.54 22.03 26.66
CA ALA A 12 33.17 22.01 27.17
C ALA A 12 32.18 22.66 26.19
N LEU A 13 32.59 23.74 25.51
CA LEU A 13 31.79 24.40 24.48
C LEU A 13 31.59 23.51 23.24
N LEU A 14 32.65 22.82 22.80
CA LEU A 14 32.59 21.90 21.67
C LEU A 14 31.66 20.70 21.97
N VAL A 15 31.81 20.10 23.15
CA VAL A 15 30.94 18.99 23.60
C VAL A 15 29.50 19.47 23.75
N GLY A 16 29.28 20.68 24.29
CA GLY A 16 27.96 21.30 24.38
C GLY A 16 27.31 21.50 23.00
N LEU A 17 28.07 21.94 21.99
CA LEU A 17 27.59 22.09 20.62
C LEU A 17 27.29 20.75 19.94
N ILE A 18 28.09 19.71 20.19
CA ILE A 18 27.83 18.36 19.66
C ILE A 18 26.57 17.77 20.29
N VAL A 19 26.41 17.89 21.62
CA VAL A 19 25.21 17.40 22.32
C VAL A 19 23.98 18.18 21.88
N LEU A 20 24.08 19.50 21.73
CA LEU A 20 22.98 20.34 21.22
C LEU A 20 22.66 20.01 19.75
N GLY A 21 23.67 19.72 18.94
CA GLY A 21 23.51 19.24 17.56
C GLY A 21 22.78 17.90 17.52
N LEU A 22 23.16 16.94 18.36
CA LEU A 22 22.51 15.63 18.46
C LEU A 22 21.08 15.72 19.04
N TYR A 23 20.80 16.67 19.94
CA TYR A 23 19.45 16.90 20.48
C TYR A 23 18.52 17.62 19.49
N THR A 24 19.08 18.46 18.61
CA THR A 24 18.31 19.13 17.55
C THR A 24 18.12 18.26 16.31
N TYR A 25 19.02 17.29 16.10
CA TYR A 25 18.88 16.17 15.15
C TYR A 25 18.13 14.98 15.77
N SER A 26 17.04 15.23 16.52
CA SER A 26 16.11 14.14 16.84
C SER A 26 15.40 13.72 15.55
N PRO A 27 15.30 12.42 15.23
CA PRO A 27 14.47 11.92 14.13
C PRO A 27 13.02 12.42 14.17
N ASP A 28 12.55 12.88 15.34
CA ASP A 28 11.19 13.39 15.54
C ASP A 28 10.92 14.72 14.82
N THR A 29 11.93 15.56 14.53
CA THR A 29 11.71 16.87 13.90
C THR A 29 11.49 16.82 12.39
N VAL A 30 11.80 15.69 11.73
CA VAL A 30 11.65 15.52 10.27
C VAL A 30 10.23 15.06 9.89
N PHE A 31 9.42 14.59 10.86
CA PHE A 31 8.10 14.01 10.58
C PHE A 31 6.91 14.68 11.31
N HIS A 32 7.11 15.82 11.97
CA HIS A 32 6.00 16.64 12.44
C HIS A 32 5.39 17.44 11.28
N ALA A 33 4.62 16.77 10.43
CA ALA A 33 3.52 17.44 9.76
C ALA A 33 2.46 17.72 10.83
N ASP A 34 2.60 18.84 11.54
CA ASP A 34 1.47 19.49 12.22
C ASP A 34 0.48 19.89 11.13
N ARG A 35 -0.36 18.95 10.71
CA ARG A 35 -1.61 19.32 10.06
C ARG A 35 -2.41 20.05 11.14
N PRO A 36 -2.76 21.34 10.97
CA PRO A 36 -3.83 21.89 11.78
C PRO A 36 -5.03 20.98 11.57
N ALA A 37 -5.63 20.49 12.66
CA ALA A 37 -6.97 19.96 12.61
C ALA A 37 -7.85 21.08 12.06
N VAL A 38 -8.05 21.11 10.74
CA VAL A 38 -9.04 21.98 10.12
C VAL A 38 -10.36 21.48 10.68
N ASP A 39 -10.94 22.29 11.55
CA ASP A 39 -12.25 22.05 12.09
C ASP A 39 -13.26 22.13 10.94
N ILE A 40 -13.65 20.97 10.40
CA ILE A 40 -14.62 20.82 9.30
C ILE A 40 -16.05 21.17 9.79
N HIS A 41 -16.21 21.72 11.00
CA HIS A 41 -17.51 22.02 11.60
C HIS A 41 -18.12 23.39 11.26
N GLN A 42 -17.73 24.04 10.14
CA GLN A 42 -18.56 25.14 9.63
C GLN A 42 -19.65 24.59 8.71
N PRO A 43 -20.94 24.60 9.12
CA PRO A 43 -22.03 24.35 8.20
C PRO A 43 -22.02 25.42 7.11
N VAL A 44 -21.82 25.00 5.87
CA VAL A 44 -22.01 25.85 4.69
C VAL A 44 -23.47 26.32 4.70
N PRO A 45 -23.74 27.63 4.59
CA PRO A 45 -25.11 28.11 4.46
C PRO A 45 -25.73 27.51 3.20
N VAL A 46 -26.83 26.79 3.37
CA VAL A 46 -27.66 26.32 2.26
C VAL A 46 -28.25 27.56 1.58
N PRO A 47 -27.99 27.81 0.28
CA PRO A 47 -28.67 28.89 -0.43
C PRO A 47 -30.15 28.53 -0.60
N ASP A 48 -31.04 29.45 -0.22
CA ASP A 48 -32.43 29.43 -0.65
C ASP A 48 -32.47 29.57 -2.17
N HIS A 49 -32.67 28.45 -2.87
CA HIS A 49 -32.95 28.44 -4.30
C HIS A 49 -34.45 28.30 -4.53
N ASP A 50 -35.10 29.45 -4.57
CA ASP A 50 -36.41 29.62 -5.18
C ASP A 50 -36.24 30.05 -6.65
N ALA A 51 -37.11 29.53 -7.50
CA ALA A 51 -37.40 29.90 -8.90
C ALA A 51 -36.42 29.51 -10.05
N THR A 52 -36.83 28.43 -10.74
CA THR A 52 -37.04 28.32 -12.21
C THR A 52 -35.89 28.61 -13.18
N HIS A 53 -35.25 27.55 -13.69
CA HIS A 53 -35.26 27.14 -15.11
C HIS A 53 -34.35 25.92 -15.31
N ASP A 54 -34.94 24.77 -15.62
CA ASP A 54 -34.22 23.56 -16.06
C ASP A 54 -33.98 23.59 -17.58
N PRO A 55 -32.75 23.82 -18.07
CA PRO A 55 -32.37 23.36 -19.39
C PRO A 55 -32.04 21.88 -19.31
N LYS A 56 -32.91 21.07 -19.93
CA LYS A 56 -32.71 19.64 -20.15
C LYS A 56 -31.35 19.40 -20.84
N PRO A 57 -30.41 18.62 -20.27
CA PRO A 57 -29.13 18.36 -20.92
C PRO A 57 -29.31 17.52 -22.19
N PRO A 58 -28.48 17.73 -23.23
CA PRO A 58 -28.55 16.95 -24.45
C PRO A 58 -28.22 15.48 -24.15
N ALA A 59 -29.09 14.59 -24.63
CA ALA A 59 -28.86 13.15 -24.61
C ALA A 59 -27.69 12.83 -25.55
N HIS A 60 -26.51 12.56 -24.99
CA HIS A 60 -25.40 11.96 -25.72
C HIS A 60 -25.51 10.44 -25.62
N ASP A 61 -26.25 9.85 -26.56
CA ASP A 61 -26.18 8.41 -26.88
C ASP A 61 -24.85 8.13 -27.60
N ALA A 62 -23.78 7.97 -26.84
CA ALA A 62 -22.54 7.39 -27.32
C ALA A 62 -22.23 6.14 -26.48
N ARG A 63 -22.72 4.98 -26.94
CA ARG A 63 -22.21 3.69 -26.46
C ARG A 63 -20.70 3.65 -26.76
N PRO A 64 -19.84 3.33 -25.78
CA PRO A 64 -18.44 3.05 -26.08
C PRO A 64 -18.33 1.86 -27.05
N PRO A 65 -17.38 1.87 -27.99
CA PRO A 65 -17.17 0.76 -28.89
C PRO A 65 -16.81 -0.49 -28.07
N ILE A 66 -17.57 -1.56 -28.29
CA ILE A 66 -17.24 -2.89 -27.81
C ILE A 66 -15.91 -3.28 -28.47
N VAL A 67 -14.82 -3.24 -27.70
CA VAL A 67 -13.53 -3.74 -28.15
C VAL A 67 -13.65 -5.26 -28.26
N ALA A 68 -13.43 -5.78 -29.48
CA ALA A 68 -13.46 -7.22 -29.73
C ALA A 68 -12.45 -7.94 -28.83
N ALA A 69 -12.85 -9.08 -28.28
CA ALA A 69 -11.97 -9.94 -27.49
C ALA A 69 -10.71 -10.32 -28.29
N PRO A 70 -9.52 -10.36 -27.66
CA PRO A 70 -8.30 -10.78 -28.35
C PRO A 70 -8.40 -12.24 -28.81
N PRO A 71 -7.77 -12.59 -29.96
CA PRO A 71 -7.75 -13.96 -30.43
C PRO A 71 -7.01 -14.89 -29.45
N PRO A 72 -7.37 -16.18 -29.40
CA PRO A 72 -6.72 -17.15 -28.51
C PRO A 72 -5.24 -17.28 -28.86
N ILE A 73 -4.39 -17.21 -27.82
CA ILE A 73 -2.95 -17.41 -27.93
C ILE A 73 -2.68 -18.90 -28.08
N ASP A 74 -2.32 -19.31 -29.29
CA ASP A 74 -1.94 -20.69 -29.61
C ASP A 74 -0.48 -20.92 -29.17
N SER A 75 -0.30 -21.40 -27.95
CA SER A 75 1.02 -21.63 -27.34
C SER A 75 1.47 -23.07 -27.57
N LYS A 76 2.25 -23.28 -28.63
CA LYS A 76 3.12 -24.46 -28.73
C LYS A 76 4.31 -24.27 -27.80
N VAL A 77 4.26 -24.93 -26.65
CA VAL A 77 5.36 -25.01 -25.69
C VAL A 77 6.36 -26.07 -26.19
N GLU A 78 7.55 -25.62 -26.56
CA GLU A 78 8.72 -26.50 -26.72
C GLU A 78 9.27 -26.85 -25.33
N SER A 79 9.46 -28.14 -25.08
CA SER A 79 9.98 -28.69 -23.83
C SER A 79 11.47 -28.37 -23.67
N VAL A 80 11.81 -27.53 -22.69
CA VAL A 80 13.19 -27.25 -22.26
C VAL A 80 13.49 -28.06 -21.00
N GLU A 81 14.70 -28.63 -20.96
CA GLU A 81 15.20 -29.58 -19.97
C GLU A 81 15.14 -29.09 -18.51
N GLU A 82 14.88 -30.06 -17.64
CA GLU A 82 14.65 -29.99 -16.19
C GLU A 82 15.81 -29.34 -15.42
N SER A 83 15.55 -28.15 -14.89
CA SER A 83 16.33 -27.53 -13.82
C SER A 83 15.86 -28.09 -12.47
N THR A 84 16.72 -28.82 -11.77
CA THR A 84 16.45 -29.37 -10.43
C THR A 84 16.51 -28.28 -9.37
N PHE A 85 15.48 -27.44 -9.32
CA PHE A 85 15.13 -26.65 -8.14
C PHE A 85 13.81 -27.17 -7.59
N GLY A 86 13.78 -27.47 -6.28
CA GLY A 86 12.62 -28.03 -5.58
C GLY A 86 11.36 -27.22 -5.86
N THR A 87 10.55 -27.74 -6.76
CA THR A 87 9.20 -27.26 -7.08
C THR A 87 8.26 -28.12 -6.27
N ASP A 88 7.93 -27.66 -5.06
CA ASP A 88 6.70 -28.16 -4.44
C ASP A 88 5.52 -27.74 -5.34
N PRO A 89 4.65 -28.68 -5.73
CA PRO A 89 3.64 -28.41 -6.73
C PRO A 89 2.53 -27.58 -6.10
N VAL A 90 2.52 -26.28 -6.39
CA VAL A 90 1.25 -25.59 -6.59
C VAL A 90 0.85 -25.93 -8.03
N PRO A 91 -0.16 -26.79 -8.28
CA PRO A 91 -0.48 -27.27 -9.62
C PRO A 91 -0.99 -26.18 -10.58
N VAL A 92 -1.18 -24.97 -10.08
CA VAL A 92 -1.71 -23.81 -10.80
C VAL A 92 -0.78 -22.63 -10.54
N ALA A 93 -0.23 -22.04 -11.60
CA ALA A 93 0.62 -20.85 -11.50
C ALA A 93 -0.07 -19.74 -10.69
N PRO A 94 0.61 -19.09 -9.74
CA PRO A 94 0.02 -17.98 -9.01
C PRO A 94 -0.28 -16.83 -9.99
N ARG A 95 -1.38 -16.13 -9.75
CA ARG A 95 -1.82 -15.02 -10.62
C ARG A 95 -0.98 -13.76 -10.41
N LEU A 96 -0.39 -13.62 -9.22
CA LEU A 96 0.51 -12.52 -8.85
C LEU A 96 1.61 -13.03 -7.92
N THR A 97 2.86 -12.67 -8.20
CA THR A 97 3.98 -12.89 -7.26
C THR A 97 4.40 -11.59 -6.60
N LEU A 98 4.32 -11.54 -5.28
CA LEU A 98 4.85 -10.45 -4.46
C LEU A 98 6.36 -10.67 -4.26
N ILE A 99 7.18 -9.65 -4.51
CA ILE A 99 8.63 -9.67 -4.30
C ILE A 99 8.96 -8.68 -3.19
N ALA A 100 9.25 -9.22 -2.01
CA ALA A 100 9.66 -8.45 -0.84
C ALA A 100 11.15 -8.67 -0.56
N LEU A 101 11.84 -7.59 -0.19
CA LEU A 101 13.24 -7.61 0.18
C LEU A 101 13.36 -7.38 1.68
N TRP A 102 14.06 -8.27 2.37
CA TRP A 102 14.30 -8.17 3.81
C TRP A 102 15.79 -8.26 4.11
N SER A 103 16.24 -7.41 5.03
CA SER A 103 17.54 -7.56 5.67
C SER A 103 17.37 -7.39 7.18
N PRO A 104 17.98 -8.26 7.99
CA PRO A 104 18.07 -8.02 9.42
C PRO A 104 18.85 -6.72 9.67
N GLN A 105 18.29 -5.79 10.45
CA GLN A 105 18.97 -4.52 10.78
C GLN A 105 19.77 -4.64 12.07
N ASP A 106 19.29 -5.44 13.02
CA ASP A 106 19.87 -5.69 14.33
C ASP A 106 19.31 -7.01 14.91
N ASP A 107 19.58 -7.26 16.20
CA ASP A 107 19.10 -8.46 16.90
C ASP A 107 17.64 -8.37 17.37
N ARG A 108 16.92 -7.27 17.09
CA ARG A 108 15.52 -7.12 17.50
C ARG A 108 14.59 -7.87 16.55
N PRO A 109 13.57 -8.55 17.09
CA PRO A 109 12.59 -9.23 16.26
C PRO A 109 11.80 -8.21 15.42
N SER A 110 11.66 -8.48 14.13
CA SER A 110 10.82 -7.69 13.23
C SER A 110 9.34 -8.01 13.46
N ILE A 111 8.71 -7.31 14.40
CA ILE A 111 7.36 -7.62 14.92
C ILE A 111 6.22 -7.58 13.89
N HIS A 112 6.40 -6.92 12.73
CA HIS A 112 5.39 -6.86 11.67
C HIS A 112 5.44 -8.07 10.72
N ILE A 113 6.61 -8.69 10.56
CA ILE A 113 6.83 -9.75 9.56
C ILE A 113 5.89 -10.95 9.74
N PRO A 114 5.64 -11.48 10.94
CA PRO A 114 4.73 -12.62 11.09
C PRO A 114 3.33 -12.35 10.52
N ASN A 115 2.79 -11.16 10.77
CA ASN A 115 1.47 -10.77 10.28
C ASN A 115 1.46 -10.51 8.77
N PHE A 116 2.50 -9.86 8.24
CA PHE A 116 2.66 -9.69 6.79
C PHE A 116 2.69 -11.05 6.07
N ILE A 117 3.58 -11.97 6.48
CA ILE A 117 3.73 -13.28 5.86
C ILE A 117 2.42 -14.07 5.95
N ALA A 118 1.75 -14.08 7.09
CA ALA A 118 0.47 -14.76 7.24
C ALA A 118 -0.62 -14.17 6.35
N SER A 119 -0.67 -12.83 6.23
CA SER A 119 -1.65 -12.17 5.35
C SER A 119 -1.41 -12.48 3.86
N ALA A 120 -0.15 -12.59 3.43
CA ALA A 120 0.18 -13.06 2.08
C ALA A 120 -0.20 -14.53 1.88
N ALA A 121 0.13 -15.38 2.85
CA ALA A 121 -0.14 -16.81 2.78
C ALA A 121 -1.63 -17.16 2.72
N ALA A 122 -2.47 -16.33 3.35
CA ALA A 122 -3.92 -16.51 3.34
C ALA A 122 -4.58 -16.32 1.95
N ASN A 123 -3.85 -15.76 0.97
CA ASN A 123 -4.39 -15.47 -0.37
C ASN A 123 -3.92 -16.52 -1.41
N PRO A 124 -4.81 -17.40 -1.92
CA PRO A 124 -4.41 -18.47 -2.83
C PRO A 124 -3.97 -18.00 -4.23
N SER A 125 -4.46 -16.85 -4.71
CA SER A 125 -3.99 -16.28 -5.98
C SER A 125 -2.61 -15.63 -5.90
N LEU A 126 -2.04 -15.50 -4.69
CA LEU A 126 -0.73 -14.88 -4.47
C LEU A 126 0.34 -15.94 -4.26
N SER A 127 1.56 -15.60 -4.67
CA SER A 127 2.77 -16.16 -4.09
C SER A 127 3.64 -15.04 -3.54
N LEU A 128 4.40 -15.31 -2.48
CA LEU A 128 5.36 -14.38 -1.89
C LEU A 128 6.77 -14.92 -2.09
N LEU A 129 7.60 -14.20 -2.86
CA LEU A 129 9.04 -14.35 -2.88
C LEU A 129 9.66 -13.37 -1.88
N LEU A 130 10.12 -13.88 -0.74
CA LEU A 130 10.84 -13.12 0.27
C LEU A 130 12.35 -13.33 0.10
N VAL A 131 13.02 -12.37 -0.55
CA VAL A 131 14.47 -12.38 -0.71
C VAL A 131 15.11 -11.75 0.52
N LYS A 132 15.85 -12.56 1.25
CA LYS A 132 16.56 -12.20 2.48
C LYS A 132 18.05 -12.05 2.16
N PHE A 133 18.69 -11.02 2.66
CA PHE A 133 20.14 -10.84 2.52
C PHE A 133 20.70 -10.02 3.68
N ASP A 134 21.95 -10.26 4.07
CA ASP A 134 22.59 -9.56 5.18
C ASP A 134 23.24 -8.25 4.71
N LYS A 135 22.41 -7.25 4.44
CA LYS A 135 22.85 -5.91 4.00
C LYS A 135 23.84 -5.27 4.96
N TYR A 136 23.67 -5.50 6.25
CA TYR A 136 24.44 -4.86 7.32
C TYR A 136 25.63 -5.69 7.81
N LYS A 137 25.88 -6.84 7.19
CA LYS A 137 26.99 -7.76 7.50
C LYS A 137 27.01 -8.13 8.99
N LEU A 138 25.83 -8.40 9.56
CA LEU A 138 25.68 -8.82 10.94
C LEU A 138 26.36 -10.16 11.21
N GLY A 139 26.39 -11.07 10.23
CA GLY A 139 27.05 -12.37 10.34
C GLY A 139 26.49 -13.27 11.44
N ASN A 140 25.25 -13.03 11.86
CA ASN A 140 24.59 -13.70 12.99
C ASN A 140 23.64 -14.84 12.59
N GLY A 141 23.62 -15.21 11.30
CA GLY A 141 22.80 -16.30 10.78
C GLY A 141 21.29 -15.99 10.68
N GLN A 142 20.87 -14.74 10.90
CA GLN A 142 19.45 -14.38 10.85
C GLN A 142 18.84 -14.47 9.44
N CYS A 143 19.63 -14.29 8.39
CA CYS A 143 19.15 -14.45 7.01
C CYS A 143 18.69 -15.89 6.75
N GLU A 144 19.45 -16.86 7.24
CA GLU A 144 19.26 -18.29 7.05
C GLU A 144 18.10 -18.84 7.88
N GLN A 145 17.75 -18.17 8.98
CA GLN A 145 16.62 -18.57 9.82
C GLN A 145 15.30 -18.41 9.04
N PRO A 146 14.44 -19.43 9.01
CA PRO A 146 13.12 -19.32 8.41
C PRO A 146 12.26 -18.35 9.22
N LEU A 147 11.60 -17.42 8.53
CA LEU A 147 10.66 -16.48 9.13
C LEU A 147 9.25 -17.08 9.21
N VAL A 148 8.92 -17.97 8.27
CA VAL A 148 7.74 -18.84 8.29
C VAL A 148 7.89 -19.90 9.39
N LYS A 149 6.84 -20.06 10.20
CA LYS A 149 6.78 -21.05 11.29
C LYS A 149 5.50 -21.88 11.19
N GLY A 150 5.65 -23.17 10.88
CA GLY A 150 4.54 -24.12 10.80
C GLY A 150 3.97 -24.30 9.40
N ASP A 151 2.83 -24.99 9.32
CA ASP A 151 2.13 -25.31 8.07
C ASP A 151 1.27 -24.13 7.58
N GLY A 152 0.79 -24.19 6.33
CA GLY A 152 -0.15 -23.20 5.78
C GLY A 152 0.48 -22.04 5.01
N TYR A 153 1.78 -22.11 4.72
CA TYR A 153 2.55 -21.09 3.99
C TYR A 153 3.06 -21.61 2.64
N ALA A 154 2.32 -22.52 2.00
CA ALA A 154 2.76 -23.21 0.78
C ALA A 154 3.05 -22.26 -0.41
N ASN A 155 2.47 -21.07 -0.41
CA ASN A 155 2.70 -20.03 -1.40
C ASN A 155 3.76 -19.00 -0.98
N VAL A 156 4.50 -19.22 0.11
CA VAL A 156 5.59 -18.36 0.57
C VAL A 156 6.93 -19.06 0.32
N ARG A 157 7.77 -18.42 -0.50
CA ARG A 157 9.13 -18.83 -0.80
C ARG A 157 10.12 -17.86 -0.16
N GLU A 158 10.88 -18.34 0.82
CA GLU A 158 12.01 -17.61 1.40
C GLU A 158 13.32 -17.97 0.69
N VAL A 159 14.11 -16.98 0.31
CA VAL A 159 15.44 -17.19 -0.27
C VAL A 159 16.44 -16.35 0.50
N CYS A 160 17.30 -16.97 1.29
CA CYS A 160 18.47 -16.28 1.84
C CYS A 160 19.58 -16.26 0.78
N MET A 161 20.05 -15.07 0.43
CA MET A 161 20.98 -14.81 -0.65
C MET A 161 22.23 -14.10 -0.11
N GLY A 162 23.40 -14.60 -0.50
CA GLY A 162 24.66 -13.91 -0.21
C GLY A 162 24.77 -12.59 -0.97
N LEU A 163 25.46 -11.60 -0.40
CA LEU A 163 25.61 -10.29 -1.05
C LEU A 163 26.26 -10.37 -2.43
N ASP A 164 27.25 -11.24 -2.62
CA ASP A 164 27.88 -11.46 -3.93
C ASP A 164 26.86 -11.91 -4.98
N GLU A 165 26.00 -12.88 -4.64
CA GLU A 165 24.93 -13.34 -5.54
C GLU A 165 23.91 -12.22 -5.82
N TYR A 166 23.53 -11.47 -4.77
CA TYR A 166 22.63 -10.32 -4.91
C TYR A 166 23.19 -9.30 -5.91
N PHE A 167 24.48 -8.95 -5.80
CA PHE A 167 25.12 -8.02 -6.73
C PHE A 167 25.26 -8.60 -8.13
N GLU A 168 25.69 -9.86 -8.28
CA GLU A 168 25.84 -10.46 -9.61
C GLU A 168 24.51 -10.54 -10.39
N ARG A 169 23.38 -10.72 -9.70
CA ARG A 169 22.04 -10.65 -10.32
C ARG A 169 21.72 -9.24 -10.84
N HIS A 170 21.98 -8.21 -10.04
CA HIS A 170 21.79 -6.81 -10.45
C HIS A 170 22.72 -6.43 -11.61
N VAL A 171 24.02 -6.76 -11.51
CA VAL A 171 25.01 -6.53 -12.57
C VAL A 171 24.60 -7.29 -13.83
N GLY A 172 24.20 -8.55 -13.71
CA GLY A 172 23.74 -9.39 -14.81
C GLY A 172 22.63 -8.73 -15.61
N TRP A 173 21.57 -8.27 -14.93
CA TRP A 173 20.46 -7.57 -15.57
C TRP A 173 20.88 -6.24 -16.18
N LEU A 174 21.44 -5.32 -15.39
CA LEU A 174 21.77 -3.96 -15.83
C LEU A 174 22.76 -3.98 -17.02
N CYS A 175 23.79 -4.80 -16.93
CA CYS A 175 24.77 -4.91 -18.00
C CYS A 175 24.28 -5.71 -19.21
N GLY A 176 23.28 -6.57 -19.04
CA GLY A 176 22.57 -7.18 -20.16
C GLY A 176 21.84 -6.13 -21.00
N GLU A 177 21.20 -5.16 -20.34
CA GLU A 177 20.47 -4.07 -21.02
C GLU A 177 21.40 -3.00 -21.60
N TRP A 178 22.53 -2.68 -20.96
CA TRP A 178 23.49 -1.69 -21.48
C TRP A 178 24.52 -2.25 -22.46
N GLY A 179 24.69 -3.57 -22.53
CA GLY A 179 25.78 -4.20 -23.29
C GLY A 179 27.16 -3.88 -22.72
N CYS A 180 27.34 -3.99 -21.40
CA CYS A 180 28.60 -3.65 -20.73
C CYS A 180 29.80 -4.47 -21.23
N SER A 181 30.97 -3.83 -21.25
CA SER A 181 32.26 -4.50 -21.22
C SER A 181 32.58 -5.11 -19.84
N GLU A 182 33.58 -5.97 -19.76
CA GLU A 182 34.04 -6.57 -18.49
C GLU A 182 34.51 -5.51 -17.47
N ALA A 183 35.13 -4.42 -17.94
CA ALA A 183 35.51 -3.30 -17.07
C ALA A 183 34.27 -2.59 -16.50
N GLN A 184 33.26 -2.37 -17.32
CA GLN A 184 31.99 -1.76 -16.90
C GLN A 184 31.20 -2.68 -15.97
N ARG A 185 31.25 -4.01 -16.15
CA ARG A 185 30.65 -4.97 -15.21
C ARG A 185 31.24 -4.83 -13.81
N ARG A 186 32.58 -4.81 -13.70
CA ARG A 186 33.27 -4.60 -12.42
C ARG A 186 32.89 -3.27 -11.78
N GLU A 187 32.92 -2.19 -12.56
CA GLU A 187 32.56 -0.87 -12.05
C GLU A 187 31.08 -0.76 -11.67
N THR A 188 30.18 -1.45 -12.39
CA THR A 188 28.76 -1.55 -12.01
C THR A 188 28.61 -2.20 -10.64
N ARG A 189 29.37 -3.28 -10.38
CA ARG A 189 29.39 -3.92 -9.07
C ARG A 189 29.87 -2.97 -7.97
N ASP A 190 31.00 -2.29 -8.18
CA ASP A 190 31.57 -1.35 -7.19
C ASP A 190 30.55 -0.26 -6.82
N VAL A 191 29.87 0.30 -7.81
CA VAL A 191 28.85 1.33 -7.62
C VAL A 191 27.60 0.78 -6.91
N LEU A 192 27.19 -0.47 -7.20
CA LEU A 192 26.09 -1.10 -6.48
C LEU A 192 26.43 -1.35 -5.00
N GLU A 193 27.65 -1.82 -4.73
CA GLU A 193 28.15 -2.04 -3.37
C GLU A 193 28.19 -0.74 -2.57
N GLU A 194 28.69 0.34 -3.16
CA GLU A 194 28.70 1.67 -2.56
C GLU A 194 27.29 2.17 -2.24
N ARG A 195 26.35 1.99 -3.18
CA ARG A 195 24.99 2.52 -3.08
C ARG A 195 24.07 1.70 -2.18
N LEU A 196 24.33 0.40 -1.99
CA LEU A 196 23.45 -0.48 -1.23
C LEU A 196 23.20 0.05 0.17
N PHE A 197 24.24 0.55 0.85
CA PHE A 197 24.13 1.09 2.20
C PHE A 197 23.10 2.24 2.28
N TRP A 198 23.13 3.14 1.29
CA TRP A 198 22.25 4.30 1.19
C TRP A 198 20.83 3.95 0.74
N ASP A 199 20.63 2.82 0.07
CA ASP A 199 19.30 2.35 -0.34
C ASP A 199 18.53 1.72 0.83
N ARG A 200 18.20 2.51 1.86
CA ARG A 200 17.66 2.04 3.14
C ARG A 200 16.46 1.10 3.01
N VAL A 201 15.60 1.36 2.02
CA VAL A 201 14.34 0.65 1.79
C VAL A 201 14.33 -0.19 0.50
N ASN A 202 15.51 -0.44 -0.09
CA ASN A 202 15.71 -1.22 -1.31
C ASN A 202 14.86 -0.75 -2.50
N SER A 203 14.78 0.57 -2.68
CA SER A 203 13.92 1.27 -3.60
C SER A 203 14.54 1.54 -4.97
N HIS A 204 15.88 1.61 -5.09
CA HIS A 204 16.56 2.03 -6.32
C HIS A 204 16.21 1.21 -7.56
N TYR A 205 15.96 -0.09 -7.38
CA TYR A 205 15.74 -1.03 -8.48
C TYR A 205 14.37 -1.73 -8.43
N ARG A 206 13.40 -1.14 -7.72
CA ARG A 206 12.04 -1.69 -7.57
C ARG A 206 11.40 -2.14 -8.88
N PRO A 207 11.32 -1.33 -9.97
CA PRO A 207 10.72 -1.73 -11.25
C PRO A 207 11.38 -2.91 -11.97
N PHE A 208 12.59 -3.30 -11.55
CA PHE A 208 13.38 -4.32 -12.23
C PHE A 208 13.44 -5.65 -11.46
N ARG A 209 12.82 -5.73 -10.28
CA ARG A 209 12.95 -6.90 -9.38
C ARG A 209 12.58 -8.22 -10.07
N ALA A 210 11.55 -8.26 -10.90
CA ALA A 210 11.19 -9.50 -11.61
C ALA A 210 12.21 -9.93 -12.67
N GLU A 211 12.98 -9.01 -13.23
CA GLU A 211 14.06 -9.36 -14.16
C GLU A 211 15.33 -9.77 -13.41
N ILE A 212 15.62 -9.10 -12.28
CA ILE A 212 16.77 -9.40 -11.42
C ILE A 212 16.62 -10.77 -10.73
N PHE A 213 15.40 -11.12 -10.31
CA PHE A 213 15.09 -12.36 -9.59
C PHE A 213 14.25 -13.34 -10.41
N GLY A 214 14.27 -13.23 -11.75
CA GLY A 214 13.32 -13.91 -12.63
C GLY A 214 13.34 -15.43 -12.58
N ASP A 215 14.50 -16.03 -12.31
CA ASP A 215 14.71 -17.46 -12.05
C ASP A 215 14.10 -17.96 -10.73
N LEU A 216 13.80 -17.04 -9.80
CA LEU A 216 13.14 -17.35 -8.54
C LEU A 216 11.61 -17.28 -8.63
N LEU A 217 11.07 -16.80 -9.77
CA LEU A 217 9.64 -16.68 -10.00
C LEU A 217 9.10 -17.90 -10.77
N HIS A 218 7.87 -18.30 -10.47
CA HIS A 218 7.18 -19.34 -11.25
C HIS A 218 7.02 -18.90 -12.70
N ALA A 219 7.44 -19.69 -13.69
CA ALA A 219 7.55 -19.26 -15.10
C ALA A 219 6.25 -18.67 -15.68
N ASP A 220 5.09 -19.22 -15.33
CA ASP A 220 3.80 -18.80 -15.88
C ASP A 220 3.07 -17.69 -15.09
N THR A 221 3.71 -17.09 -14.08
CA THR A 221 3.08 -15.98 -13.33
C THR A 221 2.92 -14.75 -14.23
N PRO A 222 1.69 -14.25 -14.46
CA PRO A 222 1.45 -13.15 -15.41
C PRO A 222 1.73 -11.77 -14.82
N LEU A 223 1.65 -11.62 -13.50
CA LEU A 223 1.87 -10.37 -12.79
C LEU A 223 2.89 -10.54 -11.67
N TRP A 224 3.64 -9.49 -11.35
CA TRP A 224 4.43 -9.43 -10.13
C TRP A 224 4.24 -8.08 -9.44
N ALA A 225 4.49 -7.97 -8.14
CA ALA A 225 4.43 -6.70 -7.43
C ALA A 225 5.61 -6.56 -6.46
N TRP A 226 6.07 -5.34 -6.20
CA TRP A 226 6.80 -5.09 -4.97
C TRP A 226 5.82 -4.85 -3.83
N VAL A 227 6.27 -5.12 -2.62
CA VAL A 227 5.51 -4.87 -1.40
C VAL A 227 6.45 -4.55 -0.25
N ASP A 228 6.04 -3.65 0.64
CA ASP A 228 6.74 -3.40 1.90
C ASP A 228 6.34 -4.44 2.96
N LEU A 229 7.20 -4.69 3.94
CA LEU A 229 6.93 -5.71 4.96
C LEU A 229 6.06 -5.19 6.10
N ASP A 230 5.86 -3.88 6.21
CA ASP A 230 5.03 -3.22 7.21
C ASP A 230 3.60 -2.94 6.71
N VAL A 231 3.10 -3.81 5.83
CA VAL A 231 1.70 -3.87 5.42
C VAL A 231 1.03 -5.12 5.98
N PHE A 232 -0.28 -5.07 6.17
CA PHE A 232 -1.12 -6.27 6.26
C PHE A 232 -1.90 -6.36 4.95
N LEU A 233 -1.98 -7.55 4.34
CA LEU A 233 -2.70 -7.76 3.09
C LEU A 233 -4.15 -8.22 3.34
N GLY A 234 -5.08 -7.63 2.60
CA GLY A 234 -6.49 -7.98 2.62
C GLY A 234 -6.83 -9.16 1.71
N SER A 235 -8.07 -9.21 1.25
CA SER A 235 -8.56 -10.28 0.37
C SER A 235 -8.35 -9.92 -1.10
N PHE A 236 -7.30 -10.45 -1.71
CA PHE A 236 -7.00 -10.22 -3.13
C PHE A 236 -8.08 -10.79 -4.05
N GLU A 237 -8.73 -11.89 -3.67
CA GLU A 237 -9.84 -12.47 -4.45
C GLU A 237 -11.03 -11.51 -4.60
N ARG A 238 -11.17 -10.54 -3.68
CA ARG A 238 -12.26 -9.57 -3.70
C ARG A 238 -11.85 -8.19 -4.18
N MET A 239 -10.67 -7.73 -3.75
CA MET A 239 -10.27 -6.33 -3.91
C MET A 239 -9.29 -6.10 -5.05
N PHE A 240 -8.57 -7.13 -5.49
CA PHE A 240 -7.66 -6.98 -6.64
C PHE A 240 -8.48 -7.06 -7.94
N PRO A 241 -8.25 -6.17 -8.92
CA PRO A 241 -9.07 -6.05 -10.12
C PRO A 241 -8.71 -7.11 -11.16
N TRP A 242 -8.93 -8.37 -10.82
CA TRP A 242 -8.54 -9.54 -11.59
C TRP A 242 -9.15 -9.60 -13.01
N ASP A 243 -10.33 -9.02 -13.19
CA ASP A 243 -11.02 -8.89 -14.47
C ASP A 243 -10.35 -7.85 -15.38
N LEU A 244 -9.72 -6.84 -14.79
CA LEU A 244 -9.04 -5.75 -15.51
C LEU A 244 -7.53 -5.97 -15.64
N SER A 245 -6.92 -6.75 -14.75
CA SER A 245 -5.47 -6.83 -14.64
C SER A 245 -4.73 -7.26 -15.92
N PRO A 246 -5.28 -8.13 -16.80
CA PRO A 246 -4.59 -8.45 -18.06
C PRO A 246 -4.40 -7.25 -19.00
N TYR A 247 -5.23 -6.21 -18.89
CA TYR A 247 -5.24 -5.07 -19.80
C TYR A 247 -4.25 -3.97 -19.45
N TYR A 248 -3.62 -4.02 -18.27
CA TYR A 248 -2.74 -2.97 -17.79
C TYR A 248 -1.31 -3.45 -17.61
N ASP A 249 -0.34 -2.58 -17.88
CA ASP A 249 1.08 -2.85 -17.68
C ASP A 249 1.47 -2.60 -16.21
N VAL A 250 0.86 -1.60 -15.56
CA VAL A 250 1.12 -1.22 -14.17
C VAL A 250 -0.19 -1.06 -13.40
N ILE A 251 -0.29 -1.67 -12.22
CA ILE A 251 -1.43 -1.52 -11.30
C ILE A 251 -0.92 -0.93 -9.99
N LEU A 252 -1.46 0.23 -9.64
CA LEU A 252 -0.99 1.05 -8.53
C LEU A 252 -2.05 0.97 -7.44
N ALA A 253 -1.70 0.52 -6.24
CA ALA A 253 -2.63 0.50 -5.13
C ALA A 253 -2.24 1.57 -4.12
N GLY A 254 -3.14 2.50 -3.82
CA GLY A 254 -2.86 3.59 -2.90
C GLY A 254 -4.10 4.43 -2.56
N TRP A 255 -3.97 5.35 -1.61
CA TRP A 255 -5.01 6.31 -1.25
C TRP A 255 -4.87 7.61 -2.07
N PRO A 256 -5.94 8.37 -2.39
CA PRO A 256 -5.82 9.66 -3.06
C PRO A 256 -5.13 10.62 -2.08
N THR A 257 -3.97 11.13 -2.44
CA THR A 257 -3.28 12.18 -1.67
C THR A 257 -3.51 13.52 -2.35
N GLY A 258 -3.83 14.58 -1.57
CA GLY A 258 -4.10 15.92 -2.09
C GLY A 258 -5.35 16.57 -1.49
N ASP A 259 -5.80 17.70 -2.06
CA ASP A 259 -6.86 18.57 -1.51
C ASP A 259 -8.27 18.27 -2.06
N ASN A 260 -8.59 16.99 -2.26
CA ASN A 260 -9.81 16.44 -2.87
C ASN A 260 -10.01 16.76 -4.37
N SER A 261 -9.77 18.00 -4.79
CA SER A 261 -9.78 18.39 -6.21
C SER A 261 -8.47 17.99 -6.89
N ARG A 262 -7.32 18.34 -6.30
CA ARG A 262 -6.01 17.97 -6.85
C ARG A 262 -5.57 16.66 -6.24
N VAL A 263 -5.38 15.64 -7.07
CA VAL A 263 -4.94 14.32 -6.61
C VAL A 263 -3.57 13.99 -7.16
N GLN A 264 -2.63 13.91 -6.23
CA GLN A 264 -1.28 13.44 -6.48
C GLN A 264 -1.31 11.95 -6.85
N VAL A 265 -0.47 11.60 -7.82
CA VAL A 265 -0.32 10.23 -8.30
C VAL A 265 1.14 9.86 -8.39
N PHE A 266 1.46 8.71 -7.80
CA PHE A 266 2.78 8.09 -7.79
C PHE A 266 2.59 6.58 -7.69
N MET A 267 3.66 5.82 -7.95
CA MET A 267 3.79 4.38 -7.72
C MET A 267 4.13 4.18 -6.25
N PRO A 268 3.20 3.73 -5.40
CA PRO A 268 3.44 3.72 -3.97
C PRO A 268 4.49 2.67 -3.60
N GLY A 269 5.39 3.03 -2.68
CA GLY A 269 6.45 2.15 -2.19
C GLY A 269 5.88 0.87 -1.57
N HIS A 270 4.75 0.97 -0.89
CA HIS A 270 4.17 -0.19 -0.19
C HIS A 270 3.51 -1.23 -1.10
N PHE A 271 3.01 -0.88 -2.29
CA PHE A 271 2.44 -1.85 -3.24
C PHE A 271 2.31 -1.27 -4.66
N THR A 272 2.98 -1.86 -5.64
CA THR A 272 2.70 -1.65 -7.07
C THR A 272 2.94 -2.95 -7.82
N ALA A 273 1.97 -3.33 -8.65
CA ALA A 273 2.02 -4.51 -9.50
C ALA A 273 2.32 -4.15 -10.96
N PHE A 274 2.92 -5.10 -11.66
CA PHE A 274 3.38 -4.98 -13.03
C PHE A 274 2.96 -6.23 -13.79
N ARG A 275 2.62 -6.05 -15.06
CA ARG A 275 2.65 -7.16 -16.01
C ARG A 275 4.07 -7.72 -16.05
N ARG A 276 4.19 -9.04 -15.98
CA ARG A 276 5.48 -9.71 -16.13
C ARG A 276 5.86 -9.72 -17.62
N SER A 277 6.52 -8.64 -18.04
CA SER A 277 7.01 -8.45 -19.40
C SER A 277 8.29 -7.63 -19.35
N LYS A 278 9.30 -8.07 -20.11
CA LYS A 278 10.60 -7.39 -20.21
C LYS A 278 10.44 -5.98 -20.78
N GLU A 279 9.45 -5.80 -21.66
CA GLU A 279 9.11 -4.52 -22.28
C GLU A 279 8.71 -3.50 -21.22
N VAL A 280 7.95 -3.89 -20.19
CA VAL A 280 7.58 -3.00 -19.08
C VAL A 280 8.82 -2.52 -18.34
N ALA A 281 9.72 -3.42 -17.95
CA ALA A 281 10.98 -3.06 -17.29
C ALA A 281 11.86 -2.17 -18.20
N ARG A 282 11.91 -2.45 -19.51
CA ARG A 282 12.66 -1.66 -20.49
C ARG A 282 12.14 -0.24 -20.67
N GLU A 283 10.84 0.00 -20.55
CA GLU A 283 10.31 1.37 -20.57
C GLU A 283 10.87 2.21 -19.42
N PHE A 284 11.08 1.64 -18.23
CA PHE A 284 11.75 2.33 -17.12
C PHE A 284 13.25 2.52 -17.36
N MET A 285 13.91 1.63 -18.10
CA MET A 285 15.33 1.82 -18.50
C MET A 285 15.52 2.99 -19.47
N LYS A 286 14.47 3.46 -20.16
CA LYS A 286 14.54 4.65 -21.03
C LYS A 286 14.63 5.96 -20.26
N LEU A 287 14.39 5.95 -18.94
CA LEU A 287 14.61 7.10 -18.09
C LEU A 287 16.03 7.64 -18.31
N GLU A 288 16.18 8.94 -18.53
CA GLU A 288 17.43 9.52 -19.02
C GLU A 288 18.63 9.10 -18.17
N ARG A 289 18.49 9.16 -16.84
CA ARG A 289 19.55 8.83 -15.88
C ARG A 289 19.88 7.34 -15.77
N LEU A 290 19.13 6.46 -16.44
CA LEU A 290 19.33 5.00 -16.46
C LEU A 290 19.59 4.44 -17.86
N SER A 291 19.37 5.25 -18.90
CA SER A 291 19.45 4.85 -20.31
C SER A 291 20.81 4.33 -20.79
N SER A 292 21.87 4.49 -19.98
CA SER A 292 23.19 3.91 -20.26
C SER A 292 23.99 3.78 -18.98
N PHE A 293 25.02 2.92 -19.02
CA PHE A 293 26.00 2.76 -17.95
C PHE A 293 26.58 4.11 -17.47
N GLU A 294 27.06 4.96 -18.39
CA GLU A 294 27.69 6.24 -18.01
C GLU A 294 26.73 7.18 -17.28
N LYS A 295 25.47 7.25 -17.72
CA LYS A 295 24.46 8.08 -17.07
C LYS A 295 24.05 7.52 -15.71
N TRP A 296 23.87 6.20 -15.59
CA TRP A 296 23.57 5.54 -14.32
C TRP A 296 24.71 5.67 -13.32
N LYS A 297 25.96 5.59 -13.78
CA LYS A 297 27.16 5.77 -12.96
C LYS A 297 27.29 7.21 -12.48
N ALA A 298 27.12 8.19 -13.37
CA ALA A 298 27.19 9.61 -13.05
C ALA A 298 26.06 10.10 -12.11
N ARG A 299 24.98 9.32 -11.97
CA ARG A 299 23.86 9.62 -11.08
C ARG A 299 24.30 9.71 -9.63
N LYS A 300 23.89 10.77 -8.95
CA LYS A 300 23.85 10.86 -7.48
C LYS A 300 22.46 10.44 -7.01
N TRP A 301 22.41 9.52 -6.05
CA TRP A 301 21.16 9.16 -5.38
C TRP A 301 21.01 10.09 -4.19
N GLU A 302 20.13 11.08 -4.34
CA GLU A 302 19.94 12.14 -3.34
C GLU A 302 18.71 11.88 -2.46
N TRP A 303 17.94 10.82 -2.71
CA TRP A 303 16.73 10.47 -1.96
C TRP A 303 16.43 8.96 -2.03
N ASP A 304 15.72 8.46 -1.00
CA ASP A 304 15.47 7.03 -0.74
C ASP A 304 14.24 6.46 -1.48
N SER A 305 13.54 7.26 -2.30
CA SER A 305 12.24 6.87 -2.89
C SER A 305 12.08 7.21 -4.39
N PRO A 306 12.99 6.76 -5.28
CA PRO A 306 12.89 6.98 -6.72
C PRO A 306 11.62 6.41 -7.36
N GLU A 307 11.04 5.34 -6.81
CA GLU A 307 9.76 4.75 -7.21
C GLU A 307 8.61 5.72 -7.06
N GLU A 308 8.53 6.45 -5.94
CA GLU A 308 7.45 7.41 -5.67
C GLU A 308 7.68 8.76 -6.34
N SER A 309 8.85 8.96 -6.96
CA SER A 309 9.26 10.22 -7.56
C SER A 309 9.63 10.06 -9.04
N GLU A 310 10.90 9.82 -9.36
CA GLU A 310 11.40 9.83 -10.73
C GLU A 310 10.76 8.75 -11.61
N TYR A 311 10.63 7.51 -11.11
CA TYR A 311 9.97 6.45 -11.87
C TYR A 311 8.47 6.72 -12.03
N SER A 312 7.83 7.31 -11.01
CA SER A 312 6.43 7.73 -11.09
C SER A 312 6.23 8.81 -12.14
N TYR A 313 7.05 9.86 -12.08
CA TYR A 313 7.08 10.93 -13.08
C TYR A 313 7.23 10.35 -14.49
N HIS A 314 8.18 9.44 -14.68
CA HIS A 314 8.42 8.79 -15.97
C HIS A 314 7.20 7.99 -16.44
N LEU A 315 6.62 7.14 -15.59
CA LEU A 315 5.42 6.34 -15.90
C LEU A 315 4.29 7.23 -16.43
N PHE A 316 3.94 8.29 -15.70
CA PHE A 316 2.77 9.10 -16.03
C PHE A 316 3.00 10.08 -17.18
N THR A 317 4.22 10.60 -17.35
CA THR A 317 4.49 11.69 -18.31
C THR A 317 5.14 11.23 -19.61
N SER A 318 5.93 10.15 -19.58
CA SER A 318 6.92 9.88 -20.62
C SER A 318 6.86 8.46 -21.19
N THR A 319 6.31 7.49 -20.44
CA THR A 319 6.14 6.13 -20.97
C THR A 319 4.85 5.96 -21.77
N PRO A 320 4.82 5.04 -22.75
CA PRO A 320 3.59 4.61 -23.39
C PRO A 320 2.81 3.59 -22.56
N LEU A 321 3.27 3.20 -21.36
CA LEU A 321 2.66 2.12 -20.58
C LEU A 321 1.22 2.45 -20.19
N THR A 322 0.39 1.42 -20.23
CA THR A 322 -0.97 1.44 -19.67
C THR A 322 -0.91 1.28 -18.16
N PHE A 323 -1.78 1.96 -17.43
CA PHE A 323 -1.84 1.84 -15.98
C PHE A 323 -3.26 1.89 -15.44
N LEU A 324 -3.46 1.26 -14.28
CA LEU A 324 -4.66 1.33 -13.47
C LEU A 324 -4.29 1.65 -12.03
N ARG A 325 -4.69 2.83 -11.56
CA ARG A 325 -4.58 3.21 -10.16
C ARG A 325 -5.87 2.89 -9.43
N LEU A 326 -5.77 2.15 -8.35
CA LEU A 326 -6.83 1.83 -7.41
C LEU A 326 -6.76 2.84 -6.27
N GLY A 327 -7.46 3.96 -6.40
CA GLY A 327 -7.38 5.10 -5.50
C GLY A 327 -7.96 4.87 -4.11
N THR A 328 -8.56 3.71 -3.83
CA THR A 328 -9.11 3.35 -2.51
C THR A 328 -8.67 1.95 -2.07
N ALA A 329 -7.55 1.46 -2.63
CA ALA A 329 -7.03 0.15 -2.30
C ALA A 329 -6.29 0.10 -0.95
N LEU A 330 -5.86 1.25 -0.42
CA LEU A 330 -5.29 1.34 0.92
C LEU A 330 -6.41 1.61 1.93
N ALA A 331 -6.51 0.79 2.98
CA ALA A 331 -7.36 1.10 4.13
C ALA A 331 -6.69 2.18 5.00
N ASP A 332 -6.81 3.45 4.57
CA ASP A 332 -6.21 4.61 5.22
C ASP A 332 -7.21 5.35 6.11
N SER A 333 -7.36 4.91 7.36
CA SER A 333 -8.25 5.54 8.34
C SER A 333 -7.65 5.57 9.73
N ALA A 334 -8.15 6.47 10.57
CA ALA A 334 -7.77 6.54 11.99
C ALA A 334 -8.01 5.22 12.74
N HIS A 335 -9.03 4.47 12.31
CA HIS A 335 -9.42 3.18 12.85
C HIS A 335 -9.50 2.16 11.72
N HIS A 336 -8.84 1.02 11.84
CA HIS A 336 -8.92 -0.04 10.81
C HIS A 336 -8.93 -1.44 11.43
N ILE A 337 -9.48 -2.40 10.68
CA ILE A 337 -9.60 -3.81 11.03
C ILE A 337 -8.79 -4.63 10.03
N SER A 338 -7.94 -5.53 10.52
CA SER A 338 -7.20 -6.49 9.71
C SER A 338 -7.58 -7.91 10.09
N ALA A 339 -7.91 -8.73 9.09
CA ALA A 339 -8.18 -10.15 9.24
C ALA A 339 -7.52 -10.92 8.09
N LEU A 340 -7.01 -12.12 8.38
CA LEU A 340 -6.50 -13.00 7.34
C LEU A 340 -7.60 -13.32 6.32
N ALA A 341 -7.25 -13.44 5.04
CA ALA A 341 -8.19 -13.86 4.02
C ALA A 341 -8.86 -15.21 4.41
N PRO A 342 -10.17 -15.36 4.19
CA PRO A 342 -11.04 -14.46 3.45
C PRO A 342 -11.54 -13.23 4.24
N GLY A 343 -11.18 -13.02 5.51
CA GLY A 343 -11.69 -11.89 6.32
C GLY A 343 -11.46 -10.50 5.69
N GLY A 344 -10.25 -10.22 5.20
CA GLY A 344 -9.92 -8.96 4.52
C GLY A 344 -9.52 -7.83 5.47
N ILE A 345 -9.36 -6.62 4.93
CA ILE A 345 -8.99 -5.42 5.71
C ILE A 345 -10.00 -4.33 5.44
N TYR A 346 -10.34 -3.59 6.50
CA TYR A 346 -11.34 -2.54 6.41
C TYR A 346 -10.87 -1.25 7.08
N ALA A 347 -11.00 -0.15 6.36
CA ALA A 347 -11.03 1.18 6.93
C ALA A 347 -12.40 1.40 7.59
N LEU A 348 -12.41 1.95 8.79
CA LEU A 348 -13.63 2.28 9.51
C LEU A 348 -13.97 3.76 9.30
N GLU A 349 -14.99 3.99 8.51
CA GLU A 349 -15.43 5.29 8.06
C GLU A 349 -16.50 5.85 9.01
N ASN A 350 -16.63 7.17 9.05
CA ASN A 350 -17.53 7.87 9.97
C ASN A 350 -17.31 7.46 11.43
N ALA A 351 -16.05 7.25 11.81
CA ALA A 351 -15.72 6.61 13.07
C ALA A 351 -16.21 7.43 14.30
N TRP A 352 -16.21 8.75 14.16
CA TRP A 352 -16.69 9.72 15.16
C TRP A 352 -18.20 9.67 15.43
N TRP A 353 -18.96 8.83 14.72
CA TRP A 353 -20.38 8.61 15.01
C TRP A 353 -20.62 7.42 15.93
N ALA A 354 -19.60 6.60 16.22
CA ALA A 354 -19.78 5.42 17.04
C ALA A 354 -20.11 5.75 18.50
N ASP A 355 -19.56 6.83 19.04
CA ASP A 355 -19.84 7.31 20.41
C ASP A 355 -21.27 7.85 20.60
N ARG A 356 -21.92 8.22 19.49
CA ARG A 356 -23.30 8.72 19.41
C ARG A 356 -24.33 7.62 19.21
N ASP A 357 -23.91 6.37 19.07
CA ASP A 357 -24.81 5.24 18.89
C ASP A 357 -25.59 4.96 20.20
N PRO A 358 -26.92 5.19 20.24
CA PRO A 358 -27.75 4.88 21.40
C PRO A 358 -27.82 3.37 21.68
N SER A 359 -27.26 2.55 20.80
CA SER A 359 -27.27 1.10 20.84
C SER A 359 -26.08 0.45 21.57
N SER A 360 -25.11 1.21 22.04
CA SER A 360 -24.04 0.65 22.88
C SER A 360 -24.64 0.04 24.15
N ALA A 361 -24.37 -1.26 24.39
CA ALA A 361 -24.64 -1.90 25.66
C ALA A 361 -23.90 -1.14 26.78
N GLU A 362 -24.42 -1.15 28.01
CA GLU A 362 -23.88 -0.39 29.16
C GLU A 362 -22.37 -0.21 29.09
N ALA A 363 -21.94 1.05 28.90
CA ALA A 363 -20.55 1.38 28.67
C ALA A 363 -19.67 0.79 29.78
N ASP A 364 -18.57 0.13 29.43
CA ASP A 364 -17.53 -0.23 30.40
C ASP A 364 -17.14 1.05 31.17
N PRO A 365 -17.43 1.11 32.48
CA PRO A 365 -17.18 2.30 33.28
C PRO A 365 -15.71 2.71 33.31
N ALA A 366 -14.79 1.78 33.00
CA ALA A 366 -13.35 1.97 33.02
C ALA A 366 -12.77 2.71 31.79
N LEU A 367 -13.54 2.87 30.70
CA LEU A 367 -13.02 3.40 29.42
C LEU A 367 -13.61 4.79 29.06
N ARG A 368 -13.59 5.80 29.92
CA ARG A 368 -14.36 7.06 29.75
C ARG A 368 -13.99 7.88 28.50
N GLY A 369 -14.96 8.09 27.60
CA GLY A 369 -15.02 9.24 26.67
C GLY A 369 -14.30 9.12 25.33
N SER A 370 -13.79 7.96 24.92
CA SER A 370 -13.04 7.81 23.66
C SER A 370 -13.82 7.10 22.55
N THR A 371 -13.57 7.46 21.28
CA THR A 371 -14.04 6.75 20.07
C THR A 371 -13.70 5.25 20.12
N GLU A 372 -12.58 4.90 20.74
CA GLU A 372 -12.16 3.53 20.99
C GLU A 372 -13.19 2.72 21.81
N ARG A 373 -13.78 3.31 22.87
CA ARG A 373 -14.84 2.67 23.67
C ARG A 373 -15.98 2.21 22.78
N ALA A 374 -16.44 3.09 21.90
CA ALA A 374 -17.59 2.81 21.06
C ALA A 374 -17.31 1.62 20.15
N PHE A 375 -16.13 1.56 19.53
CA PHE A 375 -15.76 0.43 18.67
C PHE A 375 -15.51 -0.87 19.41
N VAL A 376 -14.95 -0.80 20.60
CA VAL A 376 -14.87 -1.94 21.52
C VAL A 376 -16.26 -2.50 21.84
N SER A 377 -17.28 -1.65 21.96
CA SER A 377 -18.66 -2.10 22.16
C SER A 377 -19.32 -2.65 20.88
N LEU A 378 -18.85 -2.22 19.70
CA LEU A 378 -19.36 -2.63 18.38
C LEU A 378 -18.64 -3.86 17.79
N ARG A 379 -17.74 -4.52 18.53
CA ARG A 379 -16.94 -5.64 18.03
C ARG A 379 -17.75 -6.78 17.42
N ALA A 380 -18.83 -7.18 18.10
CA ALA A 380 -19.67 -8.28 17.60
C ALA A 380 -20.31 -7.89 16.26
N GLN A 381 -20.79 -6.65 16.14
CA GLN A 381 -21.44 -6.12 14.95
C GLN A 381 -20.45 -5.94 13.79
N ILE A 382 -19.21 -5.53 14.09
CA ILE A 382 -18.11 -5.49 13.13
C ILE A 382 -17.78 -6.90 12.66
N ASN A 383 -17.65 -7.86 13.58
CA ASN A 383 -17.39 -9.26 13.23
C ASN A 383 -18.48 -9.80 12.31
N ASP A 384 -19.75 -9.61 12.66
CA ASP A 384 -20.91 -10.04 11.88
C ASP A 384 -20.93 -9.38 10.48
N ALA A 385 -20.59 -8.09 10.37
CA ALA A 385 -20.50 -7.40 9.09
C ALA A 385 -19.39 -7.98 8.20
N VAL A 386 -18.24 -8.33 8.79
CA VAL A 386 -17.13 -8.97 8.07
C VAL A 386 -17.51 -10.38 7.61
N GLU A 387 -18.08 -11.22 8.49
CA GLU A 387 -18.50 -12.58 8.11
C GLU A 387 -19.60 -12.53 7.04
N GLY A 388 -20.58 -11.65 7.19
CA GLY A 388 -21.64 -11.48 6.19
C GLY A 388 -21.11 -10.99 4.84
N ASN A 389 -19.99 -10.26 4.80
CA ASN A 389 -19.29 -9.91 3.56
C ASN A 389 -18.62 -11.14 2.95
N VAL A 390 -17.92 -11.94 3.77
CA VAL A 390 -17.28 -13.19 3.32
C VAL A 390 -18.31 -14.15 2.72
N ASP A 391 -19.43 -14.38 3.39
CA ASP A 391 -20.48 -15.33 2.97
C ASP A 391 -21.10 -14.91 1.63
N LYS A 392 -21.46 -13.63 1.46
CA LYS A 392 -22.01 -13.09 0.21
C LYS A 392 -21.09 -13.33 -0.99
N HIS A 393 -19.78 -13.28 -0.76
CA HIS A 393 -18.78 -13.50 -1.80
C HIS A 393 -18.46 -14.97 -2.03
N ALA A 394 -18.54 -15.82 -1.00
CA ALA A 394 -18.43 -17.27 -1.16
C ALA A 394 -19.60 -17.84 -1.99
N GLU A 395 -20.82 -17.37 -1.76
CA GLU A 395 -22.00 -17.78 -2.54
C GLU A 395 -21.91 -17.35 -4.01
N GLY A 396 -21.35 -16.17 -4.28
CA GLY A 396 -21.10 -15.67 -5.65
C GLY A 396 -19.95 -16.37 -6.38
N ALA A 397 -18.95 -16.88 -5.66
CA ALA A 397 -17.77 -17.54 -6.24
C ALA A 397 -18.07 -18.94 -6.81
N GLY A 398 -19.23 -19.52 -6.49
CA GLY A 398 -19.69 -20.82 -7.03
C GLY A 398 -19.97 -20.83 -8.55
N SER A 399 -20.08 -19.67 -9.19
CA SER A 399 -20.03 -19.53 -10.65
C SER A 399 -18.61 -19.19 -11.08
N GLY A 400 -17.81 -20.22 -11.38
CA GLY A 400 -16.36 -20.16 -11.41
C GLY A 400 -15.73 -18.96 -12.12
N ALA A 401 -14.67 -18.40 -11.52
CA ALA A 401 -13.70 -17.45 -12.07
C ALA A 401 -14.23 -16.17 -12.77
N ALA A 402 -15.54 -16.01 -12.94
CA ALA A 402 -16.19 -14.77 -13.31
C ALA A 402 -16.18 -13.87 -12.07
N GLY A 403 -15.01 -13.29 -11.83
CA GLY A 403 -14.70 -12.44 -10.69
C GLY A 403 -15.66 -11.26 -10.57
N MET A 404 -15.70 -10.68 -9.38
CA MET A 404 -16.39 -9.41 -9.19
C MET A 404 -15.97 -8.42 -10.26
N GLN A 405 -16.94 -7.95 -11.03
CA GLN A 405 -16.72 -6.94 -12.02
C GLN A 405 -16.22 -5.67 -11.31
N THR A 406 -15.01 -5.25 -11.63
CA THR A 406 -14.41 -4.06 -10.99
C THR A 406 -15.22 -2.81 -11.35
N PHE A 407 -15.71 -2.73 -12.59
CA PHE A 407 -16.50 -1.60 -13.06
C PHE A 407 -17.98 -1.92 -13.20
N SER A 408 -18.83 -1.13 -12.53
CA SER A 408 -20.29 -1.26 -12.65
C SER A 408 -20.85 -0.47 -13.83
N ALA A 409 -22.12 -0.67 -14.16
CA ALA A 409 -22.82 0.17 -15.13
C ALA A 409 -23.03 1.62 -14.62
N ASP A 410 -23.00 1.83 -13.30
CA ASP A 410 -23.28 3.12 -12.65
C ASP A 410 -22.03 4.00 -12.53
N GLY A 411 -20.83 3.45 -12.76
CA GLY A 411 -19.59 4.20 -12.66
C GLY A 411 -19.45 5.26 -13.75
N VAL A 412 -19.01 6.45 -13.35
CA VAL A 412 -18.85 7.62 -14.22
C VAL A 412 -17.38 7.79 -14.56
N GLU A 413 -17.06 7.94 -15.86
CA GLU A 413 -15.69 8.13 -16.36
C GLU A 413 -15.55 9.46 -17.14
N ARG A 414 -14.44 10.14 -16.93
CA ARG A 414 -14.06 11.40 -17.61
C ARG A 414 -12.57 11.44 -17.89
N GLU A 415 -12.21 12.06 -19.01
CA GLU A 415 -10.81 12.39 -19.29
C GLU A 415 -10.30 13.44 -18.31
N VAL A 416 -9.04 13.31 -17.91
CA VAL A 416 -8.35 14.24 -17.02
C VAL A 416 -6.99 14.61 -17.57
N GLU A 417 -6.52 15.81 -17.25
CA GLU A 417 -5.20 16.28 -17.63
C GLU A 417 -4.18 16.02 -16.51
N ILE A 418 -3.09 15.34 -16.84
CA ILE A 418 -1.96 15.17 -15.93
C ILE A 418 -1.15 16.48 -15.88
N ARG A 419 -0.92 16.98 -14.66
CA ARG A 419 0.00 18.07 -14.34
C ARG A 419 1.24 17.50 -13.68
N ALA A 420 2.42 17.99 -14.05
CA ALA A 420 3.67 17.50 -13.50
C ALA A 420 4.73 18.60 -13.38
N GLY A 421 5.76 18.34 -12.57
CA GLY A 421 6.89 19.24 -12.36
C GLY A 421 6.72 20.23 -11.22
N ALA A 422 7.74 21.06 -11.02
CA ALA A 422 7.86 21.96 -9.86
C ALA A 422 6.72 22.99 -9.77
N ASP A 423 6.21 23.46 -10.92
CA ASP A 423 5.09 24.41 -10.93
C ASP A 423 3.80 23.76 -10.43
N ALA A 424 3.55 22.50 -10.78
CA ALA A 424 2.40 21.75 -10.27
C ALA A 424 2.52 21.43 -8.77
N ALA A 425 3.75 21.38 -8.25
CA ALA A 425 4.07 21.19 -6.84
C ALA A 425 4.02 22.47 -6.00
N ALA A 426 3.76 23.63 -6.59
CA ALA A 426 3.87 24.91 -5.90
C ALA A 426 3.00 24.95 -4.62
N GLY A 427 3.65 25.24 -3.49
CA GLY A 427 3.00 25.34 -2.18
C GLY A 427 2.78 24.01 -1.45
N LEU A 428 3.30 22.89 -1.97
CA LEU A 428 3.22 21.58 -1.32
C LEU A 428 4.51 21.26 -0.57
N ASP A 429 4.36 20.62 0.59
CA ASP A 429 5.46 19.97 1.29
C ASP A 429 5.58 18.52 0.78
N LEU A 430 6.70 18.21 0.13
CA LEU A 430 6.94 16.94 -0.56
C LEU A 430 8.14 16.23 0.06
N TRP A 431 8.04 14.91 0.25
CA TRP A 431 9.15 14.07 0.71
C TRP A 431 10.15 13.71 -0.39
N PHE A 432 9.97 14.26 -1.60
CA PHE A 432 10.83 14.07 -2.75
C PHE A 432 10.95 15.36 -3.57
N PRO A 433 11.93 15.47 -4.49
CA PRO A 433 12.15 16.70 -5.23
C PRO A 433 10.94 17.15 -6.07
N PRO A 434 10.51 18.43 -5.99
CA PRO A 434 9.28 18.93 -6.64
C PRO A 434 9.20 18.72 -8.15
N GLN A 435 10.33 18.63 -8.86
CA GLN A 435 10.35 18.39 -10.30
C GLN A 435 9.76 17.03 -10.71
N PHE A 436 9.64 16.08 -9.78
CA PHE A 436 9.05 14.77 -10.04
C PHE A 436 7.58 14.66 -9.60
N PHE A 437 6.98 15.76 -9.14
CA PHE A 437 5.59 15.77 -8.74
C PHE A 437 4.67 15.49 -9.95
N VAL A 438 3.64 14.67 -9.72
CA VAL A 438 2.58 14.40 -10.69
C VAL A 438 1.23 14.42 -9.97
N ALA A 439 0.26 15.10 -10.57
CA ALA A 439 -1.10 15.17 -10.09
C ALA A 439 -2.09 15.34 -11.26
N TYR A 440 -3.38 15.28 -10.96
CA TYR A 440 -4.43 15.72 -11.85
C TYR A 440 -5.52 16.43 -11.06
N GLU A 441 -6.29 17.27 -11.75
CA GLU A 441 -7.48 17.91 -11.17
C GLU A 441 -8.71 17.05 -11.46
N SER A 442 -9.38 16.61 -10.40
CA SER A 442 -10.61 15.85 -10.45
C SER A 442 -11.77 16.72 -10.88
N THR A 443 -12.36 16.40 -12.03
CA THR A 443 -13.63 17.02 -12.43
C THR A 443 -14.83 16.24 -11.92
N LEU A 444 -14.65 14.95 -11.58
CA LEU A 444 -15.71 14.13 -11.04
C LEU A 444 -15.86 14.26 -9.53
N GLY A 445 -14.75 14.29 -8.79
CA GLY A 445 -14.73 14.31 -7.32
C GLY A 445 -15.77 15.25 -6.69
N PRO A 446 -15.79 16.56 -7.05
CA PRO A 446 -16.75 17.53 -6.50
C PRO A 446 -18.24 17.19 -6.72
N SER A 447 -18.56 16.30 -7.65
CA SER A 447 -19.94 15.86 -7.93
C SER A 447 -20.41 14.69 -7.05
N PHE A 448 -19.53 14.14 -6.20
CA PHE A 448 -19.83 13.01 -5.31
C PHE A 448 -19.67 13.39 -3.84
N ALA A 449 -20.30 12.61 -2.94
CA ALA A 449 -20.21 12.82 -1.50
C ALA A 449 -18.75 12.82 -1.02
N ASN A 450 -18.44 13.72 -0.09
CA ASN A 450 -17.09 13.95 0.42
C ASN A 450 -16.05 14.13 -0.72
N ASN A 451 -16.43 14.81 -1.80
CA ASN A 451 -15.59 15.00 -2.99
C ASN A 451 -15.09 13.69 -3.62
N GLY A 452 -15.91 12.63 -3.56
CA GLY A 452 -15.56 11.30 -4.04
C GLY A 452 -14.72 10.49 -3.05
N ALA A 453 -14.41 11.01 -1.85
CA ALA A 453 -13.72 10.23 -0.83
C ALA A 453 -14.53 8.99 -0.41
N ASP A 454 -15.86 9.04 -0.45
CA ASP A 454 -16.76 7.91 -0.10
C ASP A 454 -17.06 7.00 -1.30
N THR A 455 -16.25 7.08 -2.37
CA THR A 455 -16.45 6.32 -3.60
C THR A 455 -15.19 5.53 -3.96
N ARG A 456 -15.32 4.56 -4.86
CA ARG A 456 -14.16 3.87 -5.42
C ARG A 456 -13.63 4.64 -6.61
N ARG A 457 -12.46 5.25 -6.43
CA ARG A 457 -11.83 6.11 -7.42
C ARG A 457 -10.73 5.37 -8.18
N TYR A 458 -10.73 5.50 -9.49
CA TYR A 458 -9.74 4.92 -10.39
C TYR A 458 -9.14 5.99 -11.29
N LEU A 459 -7.85 5.88 -11.59
CA LEU A 459 -7.19 6.65 -12.64
C LEU A 459 -6.54 5.67 -13.61
N MET A 460 -6.73 5.85 -14.91
CA MET A 460 -6.26 4.85 -15.87
C MET A 460 -5.81 5.44 -17.20
N ARG A 461 -4.88 4.72 -17.84
CA ARG A 461 -4.55 4.85 -19.26
C ARG A 461 -4.76 3.49 -19.91
N ARG A 462 -5.79 3.36 -20.75
CA ARG A 462 -6.25 2.06 -21.32
C ARG A 462 -5.47 1.60 -22.55
N ALA A 463 -4.83 2.53 -23.26
CA ALA A 463 -4.10 2.25 -24.48
C ALA A 463 -2.73 2.94 -24.45
N PRO A 464 -1.72 2.40 -25.14
CA PRO A 464 -0.43 3.05 -25.20
C PRO A 464 -0.50 4.46 -25.74
N ASN A 465 0.10 5.43 -25.02
CA ASN A 465 -0.01 6.87 -25.30
C ASN A 465 -1.45 7.42 -25.36
N GLY A 466 -2.43 6.67 -24.85
CA GLY A 466 -3.82 7.08 -24.83
C GLY A 466 -4.11 8.16 -23.78
N PRO A 467 -5.33 8.74 -23.82
CA PRO A 467 -5.78 9.68 -22.81
C PRO A 467 -5.80 9.03 -21.43
N VAL A 468 -5.64 9.87 -20.40
CA VAL A 468 -5.81 9.46 -19.01
C VAL A 468 -7.24 9.77 -18.59
N THR A 469 -7.93 8.80 -18.00
CA THR A 469 -9.29 8.97 -17.51
C THR A 469 -9.37 8.71 -16.00
N GLU A 470 -10.20 9.49 -15.33
CA GLU A 470 -10.68 9.24 -13.98
C GLU A 470 -12.02 8.52 -14.07
N ARG A 471 -12.20 7.50 -13.25
CA ARG A 471 -13.48 6.81 -13.07
C ARG A 471 -13.85 6.74 -11.60
N ILE A 472 -15.10 7.09 -11.29
CA ILE A 472 -15.69 6.95 -9.96
C ILE A 472 -16.77 5.87 -10.01
N GLU A 473 -16.64 4.88 -9.13
CA GLU A 473 -17.60 3.80 -8.92
C GLU A 473 -18.32 4.00 -7.57
N PRO A 474 -19.63 3.71 -7.50
CA PRO A 474 -20.33 3.69 -6.22
C PRO A 474 -19.67 2.73 -5.23
N GLU A 475 -19.46 3.18 -4.00
CA GLU A 475 -19.03 2.29 -2.93
C GLU A 475 -20.22 1.49 -2.37
N ARG A 476 -19.95 0.27 -1.91
CA ARG A 476 -20.94 -0.57 -1.23
C ARG A 476 -20.63 -0.58 0.27
N PRO A 477 -21.18 0.35 1.06
CA PRO A 477 -20.83 0.45 2.47
C PRO A 477 -21.29 -0.79 3.23
N LEU A 478 -20.36 -1.42 3.95
CA LEU A 478 -20.68 -2.48 4.90
C LEU A 478 -21.07 -1.85 6.23
N LEU A 479 -22.38 -1.65 6.40
CA LEU A 479 -22.92 -1.01 7.59
C LEU A 479 -22.72 -1.90 8.82
N VAL A 480 -22.19 -1.30 9.89
CA VAL A 480 -22.16 -1.95 11.21
C VAL A 480 -23.60 -1.93 11.75
N SER A 481 -24.16 -3.13 11.98
CA SER A 481 -25.58 -3.28 12.32
C SER A 481 -25.89 -2.80 13.74
N VAL A 482 -27.10 -2.28 13.94
CA VAL A 482 -27.64 -1.98 15.28
C VAL A 482 -28.03 -3.32 15.95
N PRO A 483 -27.67 -3.58 17.21
CA PRO A 483 -28.03 -4.81 17.92
C PRO A 483 -29.55 -5.08 17.91
N PRO A 484 -29.98 -6.35 17.80
CA PRO A 484 -31.40 -6.73 17.89
C PRO A 484 -32.05 -6.22 19.19
N GLY A 485 -33.27 -5.68 19.08
CA GLY A 485 -34.02 -5.14 20.22
C GLY A 485 -33.68 -3.70 20.59
N LYS A 486 -32.71 -3.08 19.91
CA LYS A 486 -32.45 -1.64 20.01
C LYS A 486 -33.03 -0.93 18.79
N VAL A 487 -33.85 0.09 19.04
CA VAL A 487 -34.40 0.93 17.97
C VAL A 487 -33.38 2.03 17.67
N ASP A 488 -33.09 2.25 16.40
CA ASP A 488 -32.44 3.49 15.99
C ASP A 488 -33.41 4.65 16.21
N VAL A 489 -33.40 5.19 17.43
CA VAL A 489 -34.26 6.30 17.85
C VAL A 489 -33.76 7.64 17.32
N ASN A 490 -32.61 7.67 16.65
CA ASN A 490 -31.98 8.89 16.22
C ASN A 490 -32.04 8.98 14.70
N ALA A 491 -33.05 9.67 14.16
CA ALA A 491 -33.20 9.87 12.71
C ALA A 491 -31.95 10.49 12.03
N ARG A 492 -31.03 11.10 12.82
CA ARG A 492 -29.71 11.59 12.35
C ARG A 492 -28.69 10.47 12.13
N TYR A 493 -28.84 9.34 12.82
CA TYR A 493 -28.05 8.12 12.67
C TYR A 493 -28.56 7.25 11.52
N SER A 494 -29.77 7.48 11.00
CA SER A 494 -30.42 6.52 10.09
C SER A 494 -30.14 6.65 8.59
N THR A 495 -29.37 7.62 8.09
CA THR A 495 -28.98 7.68 6.66
C THR A 495 -27.68 8.46 6.47
N GLY A 496 -26.61 7.79 6.05
CA GLY A 496 -25.33 8.41 5.62
C GLY A 496 -24.29 8.66 6.72
N ASN A 497 -24.69 8.67 7.99
CA ASN A 497 -23.80 9.01 9.12
C ASN A 497 -23.34 7.81 9.96
N ARG A 498 -23.80 6.59 9.67
CA ARG A 498 -23.41 5.42 10.46
C ARG A 498 -21.94 5.08 10.24
N PRO A 499 -21.23 4.58 11.26
CA PRO A 499 -19.97 3.91 11.04
C PRO A 499 -20.14 2.76 10.05
N TRP A 500 -19.23 2.66 9.10
CA TRP A 500 -19.25 1.61 8.09
C TRP A 500 -17.85 1.16 7.74
N LEU A 501 -17.74 -0.06 7.22
CA LEU A 501 -16.48 -0.66 6.85
C LEU A 501 -16.26 -0.52 5.35
N ARG A 502 -15.16 0.13 4.97
CA ARG A 502 -14.67 0.18 3.59
C ARG A 502 -13.57 -0.85 3.43
N GLU A 503 -13.79 -1.85 2.59
CA GLU A 503 -12.77 -2.86 2.33
C GLU A 503 -11.60 -2.29 1.52
N GLY A 504 -10.37 -2.61 1.92
CA GLY A 504 -9.12 -2.28 1.24
C GLY A 504 -8.35 -3.54 0.81
N LEU A 505 -7.43 -3.36 -0.12
CA LEU A 505 -6.49 -4.39 -0.56
C LEU A 505 -5.38 -4.64 0.48
N TYR A 506 -4.97 -3.61 1.22
CA TYR A 506 -3.98 -3.69 2.30
C TYR A 506 -4.14 -2.48 3.25
N ASN A 507 -3.52 -2.52 4.42
CA ASN A 507 -3.21 -1.32 5.22
C ASN A 507 -1.69 -1.12 5.27
N HIS A 508 -1.22 0.07 5.62
CA HIS A 508 0.19 0.39 5.76
C HIS A 508 0.46 0.99 7.14
N PHE A 509 1.32 0.34 7.93
CA PHE A 509 1.67 0.78 9.29
C PHE A 509 2.73 1.89 9.28
N GLN A 510 2.58 2.88 8.40
CA GLN A 510 3.61 3.88 8.14
C GLN A 510 3.86 4.79 9.34
N HIS A 511 2.79 5.28 9.96
CA HIS A 511 2.90 6.23 11.07
C HIS A 511 2.90 5.51 12.41
N GLU A 512 2.15 4.42 12.49
CA GLU A 512 1.98 3.58 13.65
C GLU A 512 3.32 3.00 14.12
N LYS A 513 4.19 2.57 13.19
CA LYS A 513 5.51 2.00 13.53
C LYS A 513 6.47 2.93 14.26
N TYR A 514 6.20 4.24 14.23
CA TYR A 514 6.97 5.25 14.96
C TYR A 514 6.29 5.69 16.26
N ARG A 515 5.10 5.15 16.57
CA ARG A 515 4.40 5.46 17.81
C ARG A 515 4.95 4.66 18.96
N ASP A 516 4.88 5.30 20.11
CA ASP A 516 5.30 4.76 21.38
C ASP A 516 4.53 3.49 21.81
N TRP A 517 3.26 3.39 21.41
CA TRP A 517 2.42 2.22 21.65
C TRP A 517 2.71 1.06 20.70
N TRP A 518 3.50 1.29 19.64
CA TRP A 518 3.71 0.33 18.55
C TRP A 518 4.17 -1.02 19.06
N ALA A 519 3.25 -1.96 18.96
CA ALA A 519 3.46 -3.36 19.23
C ALA A 519 2.50 -4.12 18.34
N LEU A 520 2.90 -5.32 17.94
CA LEU A 520 2.05 -6.28 17.25
C LEU A 520 2.15 -7.60 18.00
N PRO A 521 1.15 -8.49 17.91
CA PRO A 521 1.25 -9.81 18.50
C PRO A 521 2.51 -10.50 17.92
N PRO A 522 3.33 -11.15 18.77
CA PRO A 522 4.58 -11.78 18.34
C PRO A 522 4.34 -12.98 17.41
N ASN A 523 3.13 -13.52 17.44
CA ASN A 523 2.65 -14.54 16.52
C ASN A 523 1.69 -13.89 15.53
N ALA A 524 1.63 -14.45 14.32
CA ALA A 524 0.63 -14.07 13.33
C ALA A 524 -0.80 -14.24 13.87
N LEU A 525 -1.72 -13.44 13.35
CA LEU A 525 -3.16 -13.66 13.55
C LEU A 525 -3.54 -15.08 13.15
N LYS A 526 -4.46 -15.68 13.90
CA LYS A 526 -5.08 -16.97 13.55
C LYS A 526 -6.34 -16.76 12.72
N ALA A 527 -6.79 -17.83 12.05
CA ALA A 527 -8.09 -17.83 11.39
C ALA A 527 -9.22 -17.42 12.36
N GLY A 528 -10.05 -16.47 11.95
CA GLY A 528 -11.14 -15.90 12.74
C GLY A 528 -10.72 -14.84 13.78
N GLU A 529 -9.41 -14.61 13.97
CA GLU A 529 -8.93 -13.46 14.74
C GLU A 529 -8.94 -12.19 13.88
N ARG A 530 -9.14 -11.05 14.53
CA ARG A 530 -9.17 -9.72 13.91
C ARG A 530 -8.32 -8.75 14.70
N MET A 531 -7.43 -8.04 14.03
CA MET A 531 -6.66 -6.96 14.63
C MET A 531 -7.33 -5.63 14.36
N TYR A 532 -7.78 -4.97 15.41
CA TYR A 532 -8.21 -3.58 15.37
C TYR A 532 -7.05 -2.67 15.74
N VAL A 533 -6.91 -1.58 15.00
CA VAL A 533 -5.91 -0.55 15.24
C VAL A 533 -6.60 0.79 15.35
N ASP A 534 -6.30 1.50 16.43
CA ASP A 534 -6.53 2.91 16.63
C ASP A 534 -5.18 3.61 16.50
N ARG A 535 -5.00 4.42 15.46
CA ARG A 535 -3.73 5.09 15.16
C ARG A 535 -3.21 5.97 16.30
N ALA A 536 -4.10 6.45 17.16
CA ALA A 536 -3.75 7.28 18.30
C ALA A 536 -3.47 6.45 19.55
N HIS A 537 -4.26 5.42 19.80
CA HIS A 537 -4.31 4.79 21.13
C HIS A 537 -3.71 3.38 21.21
N GLY A 538 -3.64 2.62 20.11
CA GLY A 538 -3.07 1.28 20.17
C GLY A 538 -3.69 0.25 19.22
N ALA A 539 -3.39 -1.02 19.50
CA ALA A 539 -3.95 -2.14 18.75
C ALA A 539 -4.48 -3.25 19.68
N HIS A 540 -5.53 -3.93 19.23
CA HIS A 540 -6.18 -5.07 19.90
C HIS A 540 -6.34 -6.22 18.92
N VAL A 541 -6.21 -7.46 19.41
CA VAL A 541 -6.67 -8.65 18.67
C VAL A 541 -7.91 -9.20 19.34
N TRP A 542 -8.94 -9.46 18.54
CA TRP A 542 -10.20 -10.04 18.94
C TRP A 542 -10.34 -11.44 18.36
N ASP A 543 -10.93 -12.36 19.11
CA ASP A 543 -11.37 -13.63 18.54
C ASP A 543 -12.71 -13.48 17.78
N ALA A 544 -13.18 -14.58 17.18
CA ALA A 544 -14.45 -14.61 16.45
C ALA A 544 -15.66 -14.18 17.30
N ARG A 545 -15.58 -14.29 18.63
CA ARG A 545 -16.63 -13.88 19.58
C ARG A 545 -16.46 -12.43 20.05
N GLY A 546 -15.48 -11.70 19.52
CA GLY A 546 -15.19 -10.32 19.91
C GLY A 546 -14.49 -10.20 21.27
N ARG A 547 -13.91 -11.28 21.81
CA ARG A 547 -13.12 -11.23 23.06
C ARG A 547 -11.70 -10.79 22.73
N ILE A 548 -11.14 -9.87 23.53
CA ILE A 548 -9.75 -9.45 23.38
C ILE A 548 -8.84 -10.62 23.80
N VAL A 549 -7.97 -11.05 22.88
CA VAL A 549 -6.97 -12.11 23.11
C VAL A 549 -5.54 -11.55 23.16
N TRP A 550 -5.34 -10.32 22.69
CA TRP A 550 -4.09 -9.58 22.80
C TRP A 550 -4.37 -8.07 22.76
N GLU A 551 -3.55 -7.28 23.43
CA GLU A 551 -3.60 -5.82 23.39
C GLU A 551 -2.18 -5.23 23.48
N SER A 552 -1.97 -4.10 22.82
CA SER A 552 -0.69 -3.41 22.84
C SER A 552 -0.33 -2.92 24.26
N PRO A 553 0.94 -2.98 24.71
CA PRO A 553 1.31 -2.77 26.11
C PRO A 553 0.93 -1.42 26.71
N ARG A 554 0.87 -0.36 25.91
CA ARG A 554 0.61 1.01 26.40
C ARG A 554 -0.87 1.35 26.57
N VAL A 555 -1.79 0.61 25.95
CA VAL A 555 -3.25 0.77 26.18
C VAL A 555 -3.62 0.56 27.65
N ARG A 556 -2.85 -0.24 28.40
CA ARG A 556 -3.13 -0.54 29.81
C ARG A 556 -2.85 0.61 30.79
N VAL A 557 -1.99 1.56 30.44
CA VAL A 557 -1.38 2.47 31.44
C VAL A 557 -2.30 3.62 31.84
N GLU A 558 -3.30 3.96 31.04
CA GLU A 558 -4.25 5.05 31.35
C GLU A 558 -5.46 4.63 32.19
N ARG A 559 -5.56 3.34 32.58
CA ARG A 559 -6.55 2.90 33.59
C ARG A 559 -6.03 3.22 35.01
N ARG A 560 -6.04 4.49 35.39
CA ARG A 560 -5.84 4.92 36.80
C ARG A 560 -7.03 5.70 37.32
#